data_AF-N1UC61-F1
#
_entry.id   AF-N1UC61-F1
#
_cell.length_a   1.000
_cell.length_b   1.000
_cell.length_c   1.000
_cell.angle_alpha   90.00
_cell.angle_beta   90.00
_cell.angle_gamma   90.00
#
_symmetry.space_group_name_H-M   'P 1'
#
loop_
_entity.id
_entity.type
_entity.pdbx_description
1 polymer ?
#
loop_
_entity_poly.entity_id
_entity_poly.type
_entity_poly.pdbx_seq_one_letter_code
_entity_poly.pdbx_strand_id
1 'polypeptide(L)'
;MKEYLAFFKDPKFWIPVLILVFLETGMQFGCYRPFLKKNSYAANVLRITNHVLDKRKELDPDVLVVGTSVAYQGLSIPMLNRELAPLGKKIQSIAIPGTELIVQDLAVLKTLPHFKNVRTVIHVFEITTPWVGQKFLNLHTLAMISEFDRSKVYPRIYDFGYDVNTDDLIYITLKSIAYRRDIQDLILSPSKRIKDIGKRFKKKIIILGTTKILIEKRSACIRLRTFPIVSQRPTLPTVFRFRKVRIDFIKRRSSILASLQVIR
;
A
#
# COMPACT_ATOMS: atom_id res chain seq x y z
N MET A 1 -20.69 39.21 -26.81
CA MET A 1 -19.54 38.31 -27.15
C MET A 1 -18.19 39.03 -27.24
N LYS A 2 -18.08 40.23 -27.85
CA LYS A 2 -16.81 40.98 -27.94
C LYS A 2 -16.19 41.34 -26.57
N GLU A 3 -17.00 41.71 -25.59
CA GLU A 3 -16.53 42.07 -24.24
C GLU A 3 -15.98 40.87 -23.46
N TYR A 4 -16.62 39.70 -23.58
CA TYR A 4 -16.10 38.45 -23.00
C TYR A 4 -14.75 38.04 -23.62
N LEU A 5 -14.59 38.22 -24.93
CA LEU A 5 -13.31 37.97 -25.62
C LEU A 5 -12.21 38.95 -25.22
N ALA A 6 -12.56 40.19 -24.88
CA ALA A 6 -11.60 41.17 -24.34
C ALA A 6 -11.13 40.78 -22.94
N PHE A 7 -12.02 40.20 -22.11
CA PHE A 7 -11.69 39.70 -20.78
C PHE A 7 -10.67 38.56 -20.80
N PHE A 8 -10.79 37.60 -21.74
CA PHE A 8 -9.79 36.54 -21.92
C PHE A 8 -8.45 37.03 -22.49
N LYS A 9 -8.36 38.28 -22.96
CA LYS A 9 -7.12 38.89 -23.45
C LYS A 9 -6.42 39.74 -22.39
N ASP A 10 -7.05 40.01 -21.25
CA ASP A 10 -6.44 40.76 -20.16
C ASP A 10 -5.41 39.88 -19.40
N PRO A 11 -4.14 40.29 -19.30
CA PRO A 11 -3.14 39.60 -18.49
C PRO A 11 -3.57 39.40 -17.03
N LYS A 12 -4.37 40.32 -16.47
CA LYS A 12 -4.86 40.24 -15.10
C LYS A 12 -5.78 39.04 -14.87
N PHE A 13 -6.47 38.56 -15.90
CA PHE A 13 -7.25 37.32 -15.84
C PHE A 13 -6.33 36.09 -15.84
N TRP A 14 -5.26 36.10 -16.63
CA TRP A 14 -4.36 34.96 -16.75
C TRP A 14 -3.45 34.75 -15.53
N ILE A 15 -3.11 35.81 -14.80
CA ILE A 15 -2.29 35.69 -13.57
C ILE A 15 -2.89 34.67 -12.57
N PRO A 16 -4.14 34.79 -12.10
CA PRO A 16 -4.73 33.81 -11.18
C PRO A 16 -4.90 32.43 -11.82
N VAL A 17 -5.23 32.35 -13.11
CA VAL A 17 -5.33 31.07 -13.83
C VAL A 17 -3.99 30.34 -13.85
N LEU A 18 -2.90 31.04 -14.17
CA LEU A 18 -1.55 30.49 -14.16
C LEU A 18 -1.12 30.03 -12.78
N ILE A 19 -1.47 30.77 -11.73
CA ILE A 19 -1.21 30.36 -10.34
C ILE A 19 -1.93 29.04 -10.03
N LEU A 20 -3.21 28.92 -10.41
CA LEU A 20 -3.98 27.69 -10.21
C LEU A 20 -3.41 26.52 -11.00
N VAL A 21 -3.03 26.73 -12.27
CA VAL A 21 -2.41 25.70 -13.12
C VAL A 21 -1.07 25.27 -12.55
N PHE A 22 -0.24 26.22 -12.08
CA PHE A 22 1.05 25.92 -11.47
C PHE A 22 0.89 25.12 -10.17
N LEU A 23 -0.05 25.53 -9.31
CA LEU A 23 -0.35 24.83 -8.07
C LEU A 23 -0.84 23.40 -8.35
N GLU A 24 -1.80 23.26 -9.25
CA GLU A 24 -2.33 21.95 -9.64
C GLU A 24 -1.21 21.08 -10.23
N THR A 25 -0.39 21.62 -11.13
CA THR A 25 0.76 20.92 -11.71
C THR A 25 1.75 20.46 -10.64
N GLY A 26 2.11 21.33 -9.69
CA GLY A 26 2.95 20.97 -8.55
C GLY A 26 2.34 19.84 -7.72
N MET A 27 1.02 19.88 -7.52
CA MET A 27 0.29 18.81 -6.85
C MET A 27 0.32 17.51 -7.66
N GLN A 28 0.20 17.56 -8.98
CA GLN A 28 0.35 16.38 -9.84
C GLN A 28 1.71 15.71 -9.69
N PHE A 29 2.79 16.49 -9.53
CA PHE A 29 4.13 15.97 -9.24
C PHE A 29 4.29 15.38 -7.83
N GLY A 30 3.26 15.46 -6.98
CA GLY A 30 3.25 14.85 -5.66
C GLY A 30 3.82 15.73 -4.55
N CYS A 31 3.83 17.06 -4.72
CA CYS A 31 4.24 17.98 -3.66
C CYS A 31 3.34 17.87 -2.40
N TYR A 32 2.11 17.36 -2.54
CA TYR A 32 1.17 17.14 -1.44
C TYR A 32 1.53 15.92 -0.55
N ARG A 33 2.34 14.97 -1.04
CA ARG A 33 2.61 13.69 -0.36
C ARG A 33 3.13 13.83 1.08
N PRO A 34 4.03 14.77 1.41
CA PRO A 34 4.49 14.99 2.79
C PRO A 34 3.36 15.43 3.74
N PHE A 35 2.34 16.09 3.20
CA PHE A 35 1.24 16.64 3.97
C PHE A 35 0.16 15.62 4.27
N LEU A 36 0.16 14.43 3.66
CA LEU A 36 -0.85 13.40 3.91
C LEU A 36 -0.85 12.92 5.37
N LYS A 37 -2.04 12.83 5.97
CA LYS A 37 -2.24 12.25 7.29
C LYS A 37 -1.74 10.81 7.33
N LYS A 38 -1.08 10.43 8.42
CA LYS A 38 -0.55 9.08 8.60
C LYS A 38 -1.73 8.11 8.65
N ASN A 39 -1.71 7.07 7.82
CA ASN A 39 -2.79 6.10 7.64
C ASN A 39 -4.04 6.62 6.92
N SER A 40 -3.97 7.75 6.20
CA SER A 40 -5.03 8.05 5.22
C SER A 40 -5.05 6.97 4.13
N TYR A 41 -6.22 6.76 3.53
CA TYR A 41 -6.39 5.77 2.47
C TYR A 41 -5.42 6.00 1.30
N ALA A 42 -5.29 7.25 0.82
CA ALA A 42 -4.30 7.63 -0.18
C ALA A 42 -2.85 7.39 0.27
N ALA A 43 -2.50 7.73 1.52
CA ALA A 43 -1.17 7.48 2.05
C ALA A 43 -0.83 5.99 2.13
N ASN A 44 -1.82 5.12 2.38
CA ASN A 44 -1.63 3.68 2.37
C ASN A 44 -1.30 3.16 0.98
N VAL A 45 -2.04 3.59 -0.05
CA VAL A 45 -1.75 3.26 -1.45
C VAL A 45 -0.32 3.63 -1.79
N LEU A 46 0.05 4.91 -1.62
CA LEU A 46 1.40 5.39 -1.94
C LEU A 46 2.49 4.63 -1.18
N ARG A 47 2.31 4.44 0.13
CA ARG A 47 3.28 3.78 0.99
C ARG A 47 3.51 2.34 0.54
N ILE A 48 2.44 1.59 0.26
CA ILE A 48 2.52 0.17 -0.09
C ILE A 48 3.09 0.03 -1.49
N THR A 49 2.52 0.71 -2.49
CA THR A 49 2.99 0.57 -3.88
C THR A 49 4.43 1.05 -4.04
N ASN A 50 4.78 2.21 -3.47
CA ASN A 50 6.13 2.75 -3.64
C ASN A 50 7.15 1.94 -2.84
N HIS A 51 6.81 1.45 -1.64
CA HIS A 51 7.73 0.61 -0.87
C HIS A 51 8.15 -0.65 -1.64
N VAL A 52 7.20 -1.32 -2.30
CA VAL A 52 7.51 -2.53 -3.06
C VAL A 52 8.28 -2.19 -4.34
N LEU A 53 7.97 -1.06 -5.01
CA LEU A 53 8.71 -0.61 -6.19
C LEU A 53 10.14 -0.14 -5.88
N ASP A 54 10.33 0.62 -4.81
CA ASP A 54 11.64 1.12 -4.37
C ASP A 54 12.58 -0.06 -4.01
N LYS A 55 12.00 -1.11 -3.42
CA LYS A 55 12.71 -2.33 -3.04
C LYS A 55 12.62 -3.45 -4.07
N ARG A 56 12.23 -3.15 -5.31
CA ARG A 56 12.02 -4.18 -6.36
C ARG A 56 13.18 -5.17 -6.49
N LYS A 57 14.43 -4.69 -6.45
CA LYS A 57 15.63 -5.53 -6.59
C LYS A 57 15.80 -6.50 -5.43
N GLU A 58 15.38 -6.10 -4.24
CA GLU A 58 15.45 -6.91 -3.03
C GLU A 58 14.25 -7.84 -2.89
N LEU A 59 13.08 -7.49 -3.44
CA LEU A 59 11.81 -8.18 -3.20
C LEU A 59 11.34 -9.07 -4.34
N ASP A 60 11.78 -8.81 -5.59
CA ASP A 60 11.30 -9.44 -6.84
C ASP A 60 10.63 -10.81 -6.65
N PRO A 61 9.28 -10.84 -6.54
CA PRO A 61 8.55 -12.03 -6.11
C PRO A 61 8.17 -12.94 -7.28
N ASP A 62 7.97 -14.23 -6.99
CA ASP A 62 7.28 -15.18 -7.88
C ASP A 62 5.76 -15.10 -7.74
N VAL A 63 5.31 -14.81 -6.51
CA VAL A 63 3.89 -14.76 -6.13
C VAL A 63 3.58 -13.41 -5.53
N LEU A 64 2.61 -12.72 -6.13
CA LEU A 64 2.11 -11.44 -5.67
C LEU A 64 0.78 -11.63 -4.96
N VAL A 65 0.69 -11.23 -3.69
CA VAL A 65 -0.56 -11.29 -2.93
C VAL A 65 -1.24 -9.92 -2.94
N VAL A 66 -2.50 -9.91 -3.31
CA VAL A 66 -3.36 -8.75 -3.43
C VAL A 66 -4.58 -8.96 -2.54
N GLY A 67 -5.09 -7.90 -1.92
CA GLY A 67 -6.25 -8.02 -1.07
C GLY A 67 -6.45 -6.81 -0.16
N THR A 68 -7.33 -6.99 0.81
CA THR A 68 -7.72 -5.99 1.80
C THR A 68 -6.85 -6.05 3.06
N SER A 69 -7.41 -5.59 4.18
CA SER A 69 -6.82 -5.67 5.52
C SER A 69 -6.46 -7.10 5.92
N VAL A 70 -7.26 -8.12 5.53
CA VAL A 70 -6.96 -9.52 5.85
C VAL A 70 -5.65 -9.99 5.21
N ALA A 71 -5.39 -9.65 3.95
CA ALA A 71 -4.09 -9.98 3.35
C ALA A 71 -2.96 -9.08 3.85
N TYR A 72 -3.26 -7.83 4.22
CA TYR A 72 -2.25 -6.90 4.71
C TYR A 72 -1.74 -7.28 6.10
N GLN A 73 -2.61 -7.76 6.99
CA GLN A 73 -2.29 -8.03 8.41
C GLN A 73 -2.29 -9.51 8.75
N GLY A 74 -3.12 -10.30 8.08
CA GLY A 74 -3.31 -11.72 8.39
C GLY A 74 -2.23 -12.64 7.80
N LEU A 75 -1.41 -12.16 6.87
CA LEU A 75 -0.37 -12.96 6.24
C LEU A 75 1.03 -12.56 6.73
N SER A 76 1.71 -13.51 7.37
CA SER A 76 3.12 -13.37 7.72
C SER A 76 4.01 -13.68 6.53
N ILE A 77 4.27 -12.66 5.70
CA ILE A 77 5.17 -12.76 4.53
C ILE A 77 6.56 -13.31 4.88
N PRO A 78 7.19 -12.94 6.02
CA PRO A 78 8.48 -13.52 6.40
C PRO A 78 8.40 -15.03 6.68
N MET A 79 7.33 -15.50 7.33
CA MET A 79 7.15 -16.93 7.58
C MET A 79 6.87 -17.67 6.28
N LEU A 80 5.98 -17.15 5.43
CA LEU A 80 5.70 -17.74 4.11
C LEU A 80 6.96 -17.85 3.25
N ASN A 81 7.78 -16.81 3.21
CA ASN A 81 9.06 -16.84 2.48
C ASN A 81 10.07 -17.83 3.08
N ARG A 82 10.06 -18.04 4.40
CA ARG A 82 10.92 -19.06 5.05
C ARG A 82 10.50 -20.47 4.66
N GLU A 83 9.20 -20.75 4.67
CA GLU A 83 8.67 -22.07 4.31
C GLU A 83 8.80 -22.37 2.80
N LEU A 84 8.79 -21.34 1.96
CA LEU A 84 8.90 -21.48 0.50
C LEU A 84 10.33 -21.34 -0.03
N ALA A 85 11.30 -20.98 0.83
CA ALA A 85 12.71 -20.93 0.48
C ALA A 85 13.25 -22.24 -0.13
N PRO A 86 12.89 -23.45 0.37
CA PRO A 86 13.33 -24.71 -0.25
C PRO A 86 12.83 -24.90 -1.69
N LEU A 87 11.71 -24.26 -2.05
CA LEU A 87 11.15 -24.29 -3.41
C LEU A 87 11.72 -23.19 -4.31
N GLY A 88 12.63 -22.36 -3.79
CA GLY A 88 13.15 -21.19 -4.49
C GLY A 88 12.07 -20.15 -4.80
N LYS A 89 10.96 -20.15 -4.06
CA LYS A 89 9.80 -19.28 -4.31
C LYS A 89 9.76 -18.12 -3.34
N LYS A 90 9.43 -16.95 -3.88
CA LYS A 90 9.29 -15.73 -3.10
C LYS A 90 7.92 -15.11 -3.23
N ILE A 91 7.38 -14.71 -2.09
CA ILE A 91 6.08 -14.06 -1.96
C ILE A 91 6.27 -12.62 -1.51
N GLN A 92 5.49 -11.73 -2.12
CA GLN A 92 5.34 -10.36 -1.67
C GLN A 92 3.86 -9.98 -1.65
N SER A 93 3.45 -9.21 -0.64
CA SER A 93 2.12 -8.63 -0.57
C SER A 93 2.13 -7.17 -1.00
N ILE A 94 1.14 -6.81 -1.81
CA ILE A 94 0.74 -5.44 -2.13
C ILE A 94 -0.69 -5.16 -1.65
N ALA A 95 -1.20 -5.95 -0.70
CA ALA A 95 -2.53 -5.78 -0.15
C ALA A 95 -2.69 -4.40 0.50
N ILE A 96 -3.82 -3.73 0.25
CA ILE A 96 -4.08 -2.36 0.73
C ILE A 96 -5.33 -2.43 1.62
N PRO A 97 -5.24 -2.00 2.90
CA PRO A 97 -6.37 -2.02 3.82
C PRO A 97 -7.58 -1.22 3.34
N GLY A 98 -8.78 -1.76 3.57
CA GLY A 98 -10.05 -1.10 3.28
C GLY A 98 -10.28 -0.79 1.80
N THR A 99 -9.76 -1.62 0.89
CA THR A 99 -9.86 -1.41 -0.55
C THR A 99 -10.96 -2.20 -1.22
N GLU A 100 -11.55 -1.57 -2.23
CA GLU A 100 -12.40 -2.21 -3.23
C GLU A 100 -11.59 -2.87 -4.35
N LEU A 101 -12.25 -3.71 -5.16
CA LEU A 101 -11.63 -4.44 -6.26
C LEU A 101 -10.90 -3.53 -7.26
N ILE A 102 -11.49 -2.38 -7.59
CA ILE A 102 -10.88 -1.42 -8.51
C ILE A 102 -9.50 -0.93 -8.02
N VAL A 103 -9.36 -0.66 -6.72
CA VAL A 103 -8.09 -0.20 -6.15
C VAL A 103 -7.05 -1.33 -6.19
N GLN A 104 -7.49 -2.57 -5.94
CA GLN A 104 -6.64 -3.74 -6.02
C GLN A 104 -6.15 -4.00 -7.44
N ASP A 105 -7.04 -3.92 -8.45
CA ASP A 105 -6.67 -4.02 -9.87
C ASP A 105 -5.67 -2.94 -10.26
N LEU A 106 -5.93 -1.68 -9.90
CA LEU A 106 -5.01 -0.57 -10.18
C LEU A 106 -3.65 -0.74 -9.49
N ALA A 107 -3.61 -1.33 -8.29
CA ALA A 107 -2.37 -1.66 -7.60
C ALA A 107 -1.56 -2.74 -8.35
N VAL A 108 -2.24 -3.75 -8.89
CA VAL A 108 -1.61 -4.77 -9.75
C VAL A 108 -1.08 -4.11 -11.02
N LEU A 109 -1.89 -3.34 -11.74
CA LEU A 109 -1.48 -2.66 -12.98
C LEU A 109 -0.27 -1.74 -12.77
N LYS A 110 -0.20 -1.06 -11.62
CA LYS A 110 0.93 -0.19 -11.29
C LYS A 110 2.19 -0.95 -10.93
N THR A 111 2.10 -2.13 -10.33
CA THR A 111 3.26 -2.81 -9.73
C THR A 111 3.76 -4.00 -10.54
N LEU A 112 2.85 -4.79 -11.11
CA LEU A 112 3.15 -6.01 -11.84
C LEU A 112 4.17 -5.82 -12.99
N PRO A 113 4.09 -4.76 -13.82
CA PRO A 113 5.07 -4.55 -14.91
C PRO A 113 6.52 -4.38 -14.45
N HIS A 114 6.74 -4.12 -13.16
CA HIS A 114 8.07 -3.90 -12.59
C HIS A 114 8.70 -5.17 -11.99
N PHE A 115 7.95 -6.26 -11.88
CA PHE A 115 8.46 -7.55 -11.42
C PHE A 115 8.63 -8.49 -12.60
N LYS A 116 9.79 -9.12 -12.71
CA LYS A 116 10.11 -9.99 -13.86
C LYS A 116 9.69 -11.43 -13.65
N ASN A 117 9.62 -11.84 -12.38
CA ASN A 117 9.47 -13.24 -12.00
C ASN A 117 8.05 -13.61 -11.55
N VAL A 118 7.12 -12.66 -11.47
CA VAL A 118 5.76 -12.94 -11.02
C VAL A 118 5.06 -13.84 -12.03
N ARG A 119 4.68 -15.03 -11.58
CA ARG A 119 3.88 -16.01 -12.34
C ARG A 119 2.48 -16.20 -11.76
N THR A 120 2.28 -15.80 -10.51
CA THR A 120 1.02 -16.01 -9.82
C THR A 120 0.62 -14.75 -9.07
N VAL A 121 -0.62 -14.32 -9.28
CA VAL A 121 -1.27 -13.28 -8.48
C VAL A 121 -2.37 -13.95 -7.66
N ILE A 122 -2.28 -13.85 -6.34
CA ILE A 122 -3.27 -14.40 -5.41
C ILE A 122 -4.11 -13.25 -4.88
N HIS A 123 -5.39 -13.24 -5.21
CA HIS A 123 -6.34 -12.33 -4.60
C HIS A 123 -6.95 -12.96 -3.35
N VAL A 124 -6.88 -12.23 -2.23
CA VAL A 124 -7.42 -12.64 -0.94
C VAL A 124 -8.56 -11.68 -0.60
N PHE A 125 -9.77 -12.24 -0.59
CA PHE A 125 -10.99 -11.50 -0.33
C PHE A 125 -11.65 -11.96 0.96
N GLU A 126 -12.30 -11.01 1.62
CA GLU A 126 -13.22 -11.27 2.72
C GLU A 126 -14.62 -11.56 2.16
N ILE A 127 -15.16 -12.75 2.44
CA ILE A 127 -16.47 -13.20 1.93
C ILE A 127 -17.61 -12.30 2.41
N THR A 128 -17.46 -11.68 3.58
CA THR A 128 -18.51 -10.90 4.22
C THR A 128 -18.59 -9.45 3.75
N THR A 129 -17.62 -8.98 2.95
CA THR A 129 -17.60 -7.58 2.56
C THR A 129 -18.15 -7.37 1.15
N PRO A 130 -19.12 -6.45 0.96
CA PRO A 130 -19.82 -6.25 -0.31
C PRO A 130 -19.00 -5.46 -1.36
N TRP A 131 -17.66 -5.56 -1.36
CA TRP A 131 -16.75 -4.81 -2.26
C TRP A 131 -16.94 -5.12 -3.76
N VAL A 132 -17.89 -5.99 -4.11
CA VAL A 132 -18.19 -6.48 -5.46
C VAL A 132 -19.54 -5.94 -5.97
N GLY A 133 -20.29 -5.16 -5.18
CA GLY A 133 -21.65 -4.75 -5.53
C GLY A 133 -22.00 -3.27 -5.33
N GLN A 134 -21.05 -2.44 -4.92
CA GLN A 134 -21.30 -0.99 -4.80
C GLN A 134 -21.20 -0.34 -6.16
N LYS A 135 -22.25 0.40 -6.54
CA LYS A 135 -22.26 1.17 -7.80
C LYS A 135 -21.67 2.57 -7.65
N PHE A 136 -21.51 3.09 -6.45
CA PHE A 136 -21.02 4.45 -6.22
C PHE A 136 -19.59 4.44 -5.68
N LEU A 137 -18.79 5.41 -6.09
CA LEU A 137 -17.45 5.61 -5.56
C LEU A 137 -17.53 6.35 -4.23
N ASN A 138 -17.33 5.63 -3.12
CA ASN A 138 -17.23 6.29 -1.81
C ASN A 138 -15.94 7.14 -1.71
N LEU A 139 -15.93 8.09 -0.77
CA LEU A 139 -14.81 9.01 -0.59
C LEU A 139 -13.47 8.31 -0.34
N HIS A 140 -13.48 7.14 0.30
CA HIS A 140 -12.26 6.37 0.57
C HIS A 140 -11.69 5.79 -0.72
N THR A 141 -12.53 5.21 -1.56
CA THR A 141 -12.18 4.67 -2.88
C THR A 141 -11.75 5.79 -3.81
N LEU A 142 -12.45 6.93 -3.85
CA LEU A 142 -12.02 8.13 -4.59
C LEU A 142 -10.62 8.60 -4.19
N ALA A 143 -10.36 8.69 -2.89
CA ALA A 143 -9.03 9.07 -2.40
C ALA A 143 -7.95 8.08 -2.85
N MET A 144 -8.24 6.77 -2.85
CA MET A 144 -7.28 5.74 -3.26
C MET A 144 -7.05 5.68 -4.75
N ILE A 145 -8.10 5.66 -5.57
CA ILE A 145 -7.96 5.58 -7.04
C ILE A 145 -7.27 6.83 -7.59
N SER A 146 -7.45 7.99 -6.94
CA SER A 146 -6.76 9.21 -7.35
C SER A 146 -5.23 9.07 -7.31
N GLU A 147 -4.67 8.15 -6.51
CA GLU A 147 -3.22 7.92 -6.38
C GLU A 147 -2.59 7.10 -7.52
N PHE A 148 -3.42 6.66 -8.46
CA PHE A 148 -3.00 5.93 -9.65
C PHE A 148 -3.04 6.83 -10.90
N ASP A 149 -2.49 6.32 -11.99
CA ASP A 149 -2.53 7.02 -13.28
C ASP A 149 -3.98 7.13 -13.79
N ARG A 150 -4.42 8.35 -14.08
CA ARG A 150 -5.74 8.67 -14.61
C ARG A 150 -6.07 7.91 -15.89
N SER A 151 -5.06 7.68 -16.73
CA SER A 151 -5.23 6.92 -17.97
C SER A 151 -5.70 5.49 -17.72
N LYS A 152 -5.39 4.93 -16.55
CA LYS A 152 -5.82 3.61 -16.10
C LYS A 152 -7.08 3.69 -15.23
N VAL A 153 -7.22 4.74 -14.43
CA VAL A 153 -8.35 4.91 -13.51
C VAL A 153 -9.67 5.07 -14.28
N TYR A 154 -9.75 5.99 -15.24
CA TYR A 154 -11.01 6.26 -15.94
C TYR A 154 -11.63 5.04 -16.63
N PRO A 155 -10.92 4.28 -17.48
CA PRO A 155 -11.53 3.10 -18.11
C PRO A 155 -11.95 2.08 -17.05
N ARG A 156 -11.15 1.88 -15.99
CA ARG A 156 -11.47 0.90 -14.96
C ARG A 156 -12.71 1.23 -14.16
N ILE A 157 -12.98 2.50 -13.89
CA ILE A 157 -14.22 2.87 -13.19
C ILE A 157 -15.45 2.39 -13.97
N TYR A 158 -15.44 2.55 -15.30
CA TYR A 158 -16.53 2.09 -16.16
C TYR A 158 -16.50 0.56 -16.36
N ASP A 159 -15.33 -0.06 -16.49
CA ASP A 159 -15.20 -1.54 -16.59
C ASP A 159 -15.80 -2.25 -15.36
N PHE A 160 -15.62 -1.68 -14.17
CA PHE A 160 -16.17 -2.20 -12.92
C PHE A 160 -17.65 -1.81 -12.69
N GLY A 161 -18.26 -1.06 -13.62
CA GLY A 161 -19.70 -0.74 -13.59
C GLY A 161 -20.11 0.29 -12.53
N TYR A 162 -19.19 1.18 -12.12
CA TYR A 162 -19.53 2.29 -11.23
C TYR A 162 -20.33 3.37 -11.98
N ASP A 163 -21.29 3.94 -11.28
CA ASP A 163 -22.01 5.16 -11.63
C ASP A 163 -21.20 6.36 -11.14
N VAL A 164 -20.75 7.19 -12.07
CA VAL A 164 -19.75 8.24 -11.82
C VAL A 164 -20.38 9.59 -12.07
N ASN A 165 -20.40 10.42 -11.04
CA ASN A 165 -20.87 11.79 -11.17
C ASN A 165 -19.73 12.72 -11.63
N THR A 166 -20.10 13.90 -12.12
CA THR A 166 -19.12 14.94 -12.51
C THR A 166 -18.20 15.31 -11.34
N ASP A 167 -18.72 15.34 -10.11
CA ASP A 167 -17.93 15.64 -8.91
C ASP A 167 -16.84 14.59 -8.63
N ASP A 168 -17.12 13.32 -8.92
CA ASP A 168 -16.17 12.21 -8.76
C ASP A 168 -15.03 12.35 -9.78
N LEU A 169 -15.36 12.70 -11.03
CA LEU A 169 -14.38 12.96 -12.08
C LEU A 169 -13.51 14.17 -11.75
N ILE A 170 -14.12 15.24 -11.23
CA ILE A 170 -13.41 16.43 -10.76
C ILE A 170 -12.45 16.06 -9.63
N TYR A 171 -12.89 15.22 -8.68
CA TYR A 171 -12.06 14.74 -7.57
C TYR A 171 -10.85 13.94 -8.05
N ILE A 172 -11.03 13.03 -9.02
CA ILE A 172 -9.94 12.22 -9.59
C ILE A 172 -8.98 13.09 -10.41
N THR A 173 -9.51 14.08 -11.13
CA THR A 173 -8.73 14.97 -11.98
C THR A 173 -7.88 15.93 -11.15
N LEU A 174 -8.52 16.68 -10.25
CA LEU A 174 -7.94 17.81 -9.57
C LEU A 174 -7.45 17.40 -8.18
N LYS A 175 -6.14 17.29 -8.05
CA LYS A 175 -5.48 16.96 -6.78
C LYS A 175 -5.76 18.04 -5.73
N SER A 176 -5.85 19.31 -6.14
CA SER A 176 -6.24 20.42 -5.25
C SER A 176 -7.58 20.19 -4.56
N ILE A 177 -8.53 19.58 -5.26
CA ILE A 177 -9.85 19.24 -4.72
C ILE A 177 -9.76 17.98 -3.87
N ALA A 178 -9.10 16.93 -4.36
CA ALA A 178 -8.93 15.68 -3.62
C ALA A 178 -8.29 15.90 -2.24
N TYR A 179 -7.36 16.85 -2.14
CA TYR A 179 -6.62 17.15 -0.92
C TYR A 179 -7.00 18.46 -0.26
N ARG A 180 -8.12 19.09 -0.66
CA ARG A 180 -8.59 20.35 -0.10
C ARG A 180 -8.68 20.30 1.43
N ARG A 181 -9.20 19.20 1.99
CA ARG A 181 -9.31 19.02 3.45
C ARG A 181 -7.94 18.94 4.14
N ASP A 182 -6.99 18.21 3.57
CA ASP A 182 -5.63 18.11 4.11
C ASP A 182 -4.87 19.45 4.03
N ILE A 183 -5.10 20.23 2.97
CA ILE A 183 -4.55 21.57 2.80
C ILE A 183 -5.22 22.56 3.76
N GLN A 184 -6.54 22.47 3.94
CA GLN A 184 -7.28 23.29 4.89
C GLN A 184 -6.81 23.03 6.33
N ASP A 185 -6.60 21.77 6.71
CA ASP A 185 -6.04 21.40 8.01
C ASP A 185 -4.62 21.97 8.21
N LEU A 186 -3.83 22.09 7.15
CA LEU A 186 -2.50 22.70 7.19
C LEU A 186 -2.59 24.22 7.47
N ILE A 187 -3.56 24.90 6.85
CA ILE A 187 -3.79 26.34 7.03
C ILE A 187 -4.38 26.63 8.42
N LEU A 188 -5.34 25.83 8.88
CA LEU A 188 -6.04 26.03 10.15
C LEU A 188 -5.23 25.58 11.36
N SER A 189 -4.29 24.64 11.21
CA SER A 189 -3.48 24.11 12.32
C SER A 189 -2.01 23.85 11.91
N PRO A 190 -1.29 24.89 11.45
CA PRO A 190 0.05 24.75 10.88
C PRO A 190 1.04 24.21 11.92
N SER A 191 0.96 24.65 13.17
CA SER A 191 1.89 24.23 14.24
C SER A 191 1.85 22.73 14.51
N LYS A 192 0.65 22.12 14.57
CA LYS A 192 0.48 20.67 14.76
C LYS A 192 0.98 19.89 13.55
N ARG A 193 0.61 20.31 12.33
CA ARG A 193 1.00 19.62 11.09
C ARG A 193 2.50 19.72 10.81
N ILE A 194 3.11 20.89 10.96
CA ILE A 194 4.57 21.08 10.81
C ILE A 194 5.33 20.23 11.83
N LYS A 195 4.87 20.18 13.10
CA LYS A 195 5.47 19.33 14.13
C LYS A 195 5.38 17.84 13.77
N ASP A 196 4.25 17.38 13.25
CA ASP A 196 4.08 15.99 12.81
C ASP A 196 4.93 15.64 11.59
N ILE A 197 5.05 16.56 10.63
CA ILE A 197 5.96 16.43 9.49
C ILE A 197 7.42 16.36 9.96
N GLY A 198 7.83 17.27 10.85
CA GLY A 198 9.18 17.28 11.44
C GLY A 198 9.53 15.99 12.19
N LYS A 199 8.59 15.42 12.96
CA LYS A 199 8.76 14.10 13.60
C LYS A 199 9.00 12.98 12.58
N ARG A 200 8.37 13.03 11.39
CA ARG A 200 8.57 12.03 10.32
C ARG A 200 9.97 12.14 9.73
N PHE A 201 10.45 13.36 9.46
CA PHE A 201 11.80 13.57 8.96
C PHE A 201 12.85 13.09 9.97
N LYS A 202 12.69 13.42 11.27
CA LYS A 202 13.59 12.93 12.32
C LYS A 202 13.61 11.40 12.42
N LYS A 203 12.45 10.74 12.35
CA LYS A 203 12.38 9.26 12.32
C LYS A 203 13.02 8.66 11.06
N LYS A 204 12.81 9.26 9.89
CA LYS A 204 13.41 8.79 8.63
C LYS A 204 14.94 8.92 8.67
N ILE A 205 15.47 10.04 9.18
CA ILE A 205 16.91 10.27 9.38
C ILE A 205 17.48 9.28 10.40
N ILE A 206 16.81 9.06 11.54
CA ILE A 206 17.25 8.08 12.54
C ILE A 206 17.26 6.66 11.93
N ILE A 207 16.21 6.27 11.19
CA ILE A 207 16.17 4.94 10.55
C ILE A 207 17.30 4.83 9.52
N LEU A 208 17.49 5.82 8.64
CA LEU A 208 18.58 5.84 7.64
C LEU A 208 19.98 5.84 8.27
N GLY A 209 20.17 6.58 9.37
CA GLY A 209 21.41 6.59 10.14
C GLY A 209 21.65 5.25 10.83
N THR A 210 20.61 4.64 11.38
CA THR A 210 20.71 3.34 12.07
C THR A 210 20.92 2.20 11.07
N THR A 211 20.28 2.21 9.89
CA THR A 211 20.57 1.23 8.83
C THR A 211 21.96 1.43 8.23
N LYS A 212 22.46 2.66 8.08
CA LYS A 212 23.86 2.89 7.69
C LYS A 212 24.82 2.30 8.72
N ILE A 213 24.61 2.56 10.01
CA ILE A 213 25.43 2.02 11.10
C ILE A 213 25.33 0.48 11.18
N LEU A 214 24.16 -0.10 10.91
CA LEU A 214 23.97 -1.56 10.94
C LEU A 214 24.61 -2.25 9.72
N ILE A 215 24.61 -1.61 8.55
CA ILE A 215 25.27 -2.10 7.32
C ILE A 215 26.79 -1.96 7.44
N GLU A 216 27.27 -0.86 8.00
CA GLU A 216 28.69 -0.59 8.24
C GLU A 216 29.25 -1.54 9.32
N LYS A 217 28.51 -1.83 10.38
CA LYS A 217 28.90 -2.84 11.38
C LYS A 217 28.80 -4.29 10.88
N ARG A 218 27.87 -4.62 9.96
CA ARG A 218 27.78 -5.98 9.39
C ARG A 218 28.90 -6.30 8.41
N SER A 219 29.54 -5.29 7.82
CA SER A 219 30.66 -5.47 6.89
C SER A 219 32.01 -5.66 7.60
N ALA A 220 32.09 -5.39 8.91
CA ALA A 220 33.34 -5.40 9.68
C ALA A 220 33.44 -6.49 10.78
N CYS A 221 32.49 -7.42 10.90
CA CYS A 221 32.63 -8.50 11.89
C CYS A 221 31.80 -9.74 11.52
N ILE A 222 32.37 -10.61 10.69
CA ILE A 222 32.07 -12.05 10.75
C ILE A 222 33.25 -12.70 11.48
N ARG A 223 33.22 -12.61 12.81
CA ARG A 223 33.96 -13.53 13.68
C ARG A 223 32.89 -14.38 14.36
N LEU A 224 32.75 -15.62 13.91
CA LEU A 224 31.92 -16.64 14.55
C LEU A 224 32.36 -16.74 16.02
N ARG A 225 31.56 -16.19 16.94
CA ARG A 225 31.59 -16.57 18.35
C ARG A 225 30.41 -17.49 18.60
N THR A 226 30.73 -18.78 18.65
CA THR A 226 29.95 -19.77 19.39
C THR A 226 29.89 -19.32 20.84
N PHE A 227 28.69 -19.12 21.38
CA PHE A 227 28.48 -19.01 22.81
C PHE A 227 27.68 -20.23 23.28
N PRO A 228 28.17 -20.98 24.28
CA PRO A 228 27.45 -22.09 24.86
C PRO A 228 26.32 -21.52 25.74
N ILE A 229 25.09 -21.99 25.56
CA ILE A 229 24.04 -21.75 26.54
C ILE A 229 24.18 -22.81 27.63
N VAL A 230 24.66 -22.34 28.77
CA VAL A 230 24.79 -23.04 30.04
C VAL A 230 23.41 -23.48 30.54
N SER A 231 23.33 -24.76 30.87
CA SER A 231 22.23 -25.44 31.55
C SER A 231 21.97 -24.85 32.94
N GLN A 232 20.72 -24.49 33.22
CA GLN A 232 20.19 -24.47 34.58
C GLN A 232 19.05 -25.49 34.67
N ARG A 233 19.27 -26.58 35.42
CA ARG A 233 18.19 -27.38 36.03
C ARG A 233 18.15 -27.04 37.52
N PRO A 234 16.98 -27.21 38.15
CA PRO A 234 16.96 -28.18 39.24
C PRO A 234 15.82 -29.20 39.13
N THR A 235 16.14 -30.41 39.60
CA THR A 235 15.26 -31.46 40.17
C THR A 235 14.18 -32.12 39.29
N LEU A 236 14.52 -33.34 38.83
CA LEU A 236 13.66 -34.49 38.53
C LEU A 236 13.23 -35.18 39.86
N PRO A 237 12.14 -35.98 39.93
CA PRO A 237 12.04 -37.28 39.22
C PRO A 237 10.60 -37.53 38.69
N THR A 238 10.21 -38.49 37.87
CA THR A 238 10.77 -39.69 37.23
C THR A 238 9.80 -40.06 36.10
N VAL A 239 10.31 -40.63 34.99
CA VAL A 239 9.65 -41.55 34.04
C VAL A 239 8.33 -41.10 33.35
N PHE A 240 8.34 -40.97 32.01
CA PHE A 240 7.59 -41.85 31.10
C PHE A 240 7.83 -41.48 29.61
N ARG A 241 8.53 -42.40 28.93
CA ARG A 241 8.27 -42.96 27.59
C ARG A 241 7.66 -42.07 26.50
N PHE A 242 8.43 -41.89 25.42
CA PHE A 242 7.97 -41.47 24.10
C PHE A 242 6.69 -42.21 23.67
N ARG A 243 5.62 -41.46 23.40
CA ARG A 243 4.49 -41.94 22.61
C ARG A 243 4.17 -40.95 21.50
N LYS A 244 4.24 -41.49 20.29
CA LYS A 244 3.75 -40.99 19.00
C LYS A 244 2.37 -40.32 19.21
N VAL A 245 2.29 -38.99 19.09
CA VAL A 245 1.00 -38.28 19.09
C VAL A 245 0.42 -38.36 17.70
N ARG A 246 -0.56 -39.26 17.57
CA ARG A 246 -1.54 -39.34 16.50
C ARG A 246 -2.43 -38.10 16.66
N ILE A 247 -2.46 -37.21 15.68
CA ILE A 247 -3.44 -36.12 15.64
C ILE A 247 -4.71 -36.70 15.05
N ASP A 248 -5.68 -36.99 15.91
CA ASP A 248 -7.02 -37.41 15.51
C ASP A 248 -7.78 -36.24 14.89
N PHE A 249 -8.39 -36.53 13.75
CA PHE A 249 -9.18 -35.61 12.93
C PHE A 249 -10.51 -35.32 13.64
N ILE A 250 -10.59 -34.20 14.37
CA ILE A 250 -11.89 -33.68 14.81
C ILE A 250 -12.55 -32.97 13.63
N LYS A 251 -13.51 -33.70 13.06
CA LYS A 251 -14.48 -33.30 12.04
C LYS A 251 -15.30 -32.10 12.54
N ARG A 252 -14.92 -30.87 12.19
CA ARG A 252 -15.85 -29.73 12.14
C ARG A 252 -15.93 -29.21 10.71
N ARG A 253 -17.13 -29.38 10.13
CA ARG A 253 -17.56 -28.79 8.88
C ARG A 253 -17.42 -27.27 8.96
N SER A 254 -16.53 -26.72 8.16
CA SER A 254 -16.64 -25.35 7.63
C SER A 254 -15.95 -25.35 6.28
N SER A 255 -16.77 -25.40 5.24
CA SER A 255 -16.40 -25.33 3.84
C SER A 255 -15.71 -23.99 3.54
N ILE A 256 -14.38 -23.99 3.49
CA ILE A 256 -13.59 -22.93 2.85
C ILE A 256 -13.42 -23.34 1.39
N LEU A 257 -14.27 -22.80 0.52
CA LEU A 257 -14.07 -22.88 -0.92
C LEU A 257 -13.18 -21.70 -1.33
N ALA A 258 -11.90 -21.98 -1.58
CA ALA A 258 -11.02 -21.06 -2.27
C ALA A 258 -11.25 -21.22 -3.78
N SER A 259 -11.80 -20.20 -4.43
CA SER A 259 -11.87 -20.15 -5.89
C SER A 259 -10.52 -19.71 -6.45
N LEU A 260 -9.73 -20.67 -6.95
CA LEU A 260 -8.57 -20.40 -7.78
C LEU A 260 -9.04 -19.98 -9.18
N GLN A 261 -8.92 -18.70 -9.52
CA GLN A 261 -8.93 -18.28 -10.92
C GLN A 261 -7.49 -18.31 -11.43
N VAL A 262 -7.17 -19.35 -12.19
CA VAL A 262 -5.92 -19.43 -12.97
C VAL A 262 -6.16 -18.68 -14.27
N ILE A 263 -5.61 -17.47 -14.39
CA ILE A 263 -5.46 -16.82 -15.69
C ILE A 263 -4.22 -17.47 -16.33
N ARG A 264 -4.44 -18.21 -17.43
CA ARG A 264 -3.37 -18.78 -18.27
C ARG A 264 -2.79 -17.72 -19.19
#